data_AF-A0A7C7PVT5-F1
#
_entry.id   AF-A0A7C7PVT5-F1
#
_cell.length_a   1.000
_cell.length_b   1.000
_cell.length_c   1.000
_cell.angle_alpha   90.00
_cell.angle_beta   90.00
_cell.angle_gamma   90.00
#
_symmetry.space_group_name_H-M   'P 1'
#
loop_
_entity.id
_entity.type
_entity.pdbx_description
1 polymer ?
#
loop_
_entity_poly.entity_id
_entity_poly.type
_entity_poly.pdbx_seq_one_letter_code
_entity_poly.pdbx_strand_id
1 'polypeptide(L)'
;MQPLFAWGALQDDGSIGRDPTFPDLPSFPEVYEAIKGEAPAGPGWEAWKSFFTAGFGAQKFVVLPSGTEPQTVEVIRTSLAEMAADPEVREALTAQIGVYQPITGDAVVAAMQAATNVSAEAEAWVLAWLKDRFNFTQ
;
A
#
# COMPACT_ATOMS: atom_id res chain seq x y z
N MET A 1 9.41 -9.81 -23.91
CA MET A 1 9.74 -10.03 -22.48
C MET A 1 8.41 -10.26 -21.78
N GLN A 2 8.21 -11.40 -21.12
CA GLN A 2 6.97 -11.69 -20.40
C GLN A 2 7.19 -11.33 -18.91
N PRO A 3 6.24 -10.65 -18.25
CA PRO A 3 6.39 -10.30 -16.84
C PRO A 3 6.46 -11.57 -15.99
N LEU A 4 7.37 -11.59 -15.02
CA LEU A 4 7.59 -12.75 -14.13
C LEU A 4 6.58 -12.77 -12.98
N PHE A 5 6.22 -11.61 -12.44
CA PHE A 5 5.28 -11.44 -11.33
C PHE A 5 4.81 -9.98 -11.26
N ALA A 6 3.74 -9.73 -10.51
CA ALA A 6 3.35 -8.40 -10.05
C ALA A 6 3.75 -8.26 -8.57
N TRP A 7 4.09 -7.06 -8.11
CA TRP A 7 4.44 -6.86 -6.69
C TRP A 7 3.30 -7.30 -5.75
N GLY A 8 2.07 -7.17 -6.22
CA GLY A 8 0.85 -7.50 -5.50
C GLY A 8 -0.01 -6.28 -5.26
N ALA A 9 -1.04 -6.44 -4.44
CA ALA A 9 -1.88 -5.34 -3.96
C ALA A 9 -2.19 -5.54 -2.47
N LEU A 10 -2.28 -4.43 -1.75
CA LEU A 10 -2.76 -4.43 -0.36
C LEU A 10 -4.24 -4.87 -0.35
N GLN A 11 -4.54 -5.87 0.47
CA GLN A 11 -5.89 -6.40 0.66
C GLN A 11 -6.53 -5.79 1.92
N ASP A 12 -7.84 -5.95 2.06
CA ASP A 12 -8.61 -5.42 3.20
C ASP A 12 -8.16 -5.98 4.56
N ASP A 13 -7.61 -7.19 4.59
CA ASP A 13 -7.04 -7.81 5.79
C ASP A 13 -5.60 -7.36 6.09
N GLY A 14 -5.07 -6.43 5.29
CA GLY A 14 -3.70 -5.93 5.40
C GLY A 14 -2.64 -6.89 4.86
N SER A 15 -3.00 -8.00 4.21
CA SER A 15 -2.06 -8.86 3.49
C SER A 15 -1.69 -8.28 2.12
N ILE A 16 -0.60 -8.80 1.52
CA ILE A 16 -0.23 -8.47 0.14
C ILE A 16 -0.62 -9.65 -0.74
N GLY A 17 -1.69 -9.48 -1.50
CA GLY A 17 -2.24 -10.48 -2.42
C GLY A 17 -1.87 -10.21 -3.87
N ARG A 18 -2.52 -10.91 -4.80
CA ARG A 18 -2.38 -10.62 -6.23
C ARG A 18 -2.94 -9.25 -6.59
N ASP A 19 -2.34 -8.68 -7.62
CA ASP A 19 -2.79 -7.43 -8.18
C ASP A 19 -4.11 -7.64 -8.94
N PRO A 20 -5.19 -6.91 -8.61
CA PRO A 20 -6.47 -7.06 -9.31
C PRO A 20 -6.39 -6.65 -10.78
N THR A 21 -5.41 -5.82 -11.18
CA THR A 21 -5.15 -5.45 -12.57
C THR A 21 -4.42 -6.56 -13.33
N PHE A 22 -3.67 -7.40 -12.63
CA PHE A 22 -2.89 -8.50 -13.20
C PHE A 22 -3.14 -9.83 -12.47
N PRO A 23 -4.39 -10.34 -12.45
CA PRO A 23 -4.77 -11.48 -11.60
C PRO A 23 -4.09 -12.80 -11.98
N ASP A 24 -3.65 -12.91 -13.24
CA ASP A 24 -2.95 -14.08 -13.76
C ASP A 24 -1.47 -14.10 -13.41
N LEU A 25 -0.90 -12.98 -12.93
CA LEU A 25 0.48 -12.92 -12.46
C LEU A 25 0.54 -13.25 -10.97
N PRO A 26 1.54 -14.04 -10.53
CA PRO A 26 1.75 -14.25 -9.10
C PRO A 26 2.17 -12.93 -8.44
N SER A 27 1.84 -12.80 -7.16
CA SER A 27 2.31 -11.73 -6.28
C SER A 27 3.75 -11.99 -5.83
N PHE A 28 4.45 -10.96 -5.31
CA PHE A 28 5.78 -11.15 -4.75
C PHE A 28 5.82 -12.20 -3.61
N PRO A 29 4.86 -12.23 -2.65
CA PRO A 29 4.80 -13.28 -1.64
C PRO A 29 4.68 -14.69 -2.21
N GLU A 30 3.85 -14.89 -3.24
CA GLU A 30 3.70 -16.20 -3.90
C GLU A 30 5.00 -16.65 -4.58
N VAL A 31 5.71 -15.72 -5.23
CA VAL A 31 7.02 -16.04 -5.83
C VAL A 31 8.08 -16.33 -4.76
N TYR A 32 8.08 -15.58 -3.66
CA TYR A 32 8.98 -15.85 -2.54
C TYR A 32 8.76 -17.27 -2.01
N GLU A 33 7.50 -17.64 -1.75
CA GLU A 33 7.14 -18.96 -1.26
C GLU A 33 7.49 -20.08 -2.25
N ALA A 34 7.24 -19.86 -3.54
CA ALA A 34 7.62 -20.83 -4.59
C ALA A 34 9.14 -21.10 -4.64
N ILE A 35 9.98 -20.10 -4.32
CA ILE A 35 11.45 -20.21 -4.35
C ILE A 35 12.01 -20.73 -3.02
N LYS A 36 11.44 -20.29 -1.89
CA LYS A 36 11.97 -20.57 -0.54
C LYS A 36 11.31 -21.77 0.13
N GLY A 37 10.14 -22.18 -0.33
CA GLY A 37 9.33 -23.25 0.25
C GLY A 37 8.56 -22.84 1.51
N GLU A 38 8.58 -21.55 1.86
CA GLU A 38 7.88 -20.99 3.02
C GLU A 38 7.42 -19.56 2.71
N ALA A 39 6.29 -19.17 3.30
CA ALA A 39 5.77 -17.80 3.20
C ALA A 39 6.76 -16.80 3.83
N PRO A 40 6.86 -15.56 3.30
CA PRO A 40 7.73 -14.57 3.87
C PRO A 40 7.28 -14.19 5.28
N ALA A 41 8.22 -14.09 6.21
CA ALA A 41 7.96 -13.81 7.61
C ALA A 41 9.14 -13.09 8.27
N GLY A 42 8.90 -12.59 9.49
CA GLY A 42 9.91 -11.96 10.33
C GLY A 42 10.22 -10.50 9.96
N PRO A 43 11.20 -9.88 10.65
CA PRO A 43 11.42 -8.43 10.59
C PRO A 43 11.74 -7.88 9.19
N GLY A 44 12.42 -8.66 8.35
CA GLY A 44 12.70 -8.26 6.96
C GLY A 44 11.47 -8.26 6.07
N TRP A 45 10.53 -9.20 6.29
CA TRP A 45 9.24 -9.18 5.62
C TRP A 45 8.39 -8.01 6.10
N GLU A 46 8.33 -7.75 7.40
CA GLU A 46 7.59 -6.61 7.95
C GLU A 46 8.16 -5.27 7.43
N ALA A 47 9.48 -5.14 7.36
CA ALA A 47 10.12 -3.98 6.74
C ALA A 47 9.74 -3.82 5.25
N TRP A 48 9.83 -4.90 4.46
CA TRP A 48 9.42 -4.88 3.05
C TRP A 48 7.95 -4.49 2.90
N LYS A 49 7.07 -5.07 3.73
CA LYS A 49 5.63 -4.82 3.72
C LYS A 49 5.31 -3.38 4.08
N SER A 50 5.99 -2.79 5.08
CA SER A 50 5.84 -1.36 5.40
C SER A 50 6.20 -0.46 4.22
N PHE A 51 7.33 -0.71 3.56
CA PHE A 51 7.71 0.06 2.36
C PHE A 51 6.74 -0.15 1.20
N PHE A 52 6.26 -1.38 0.99
CA PHE A 52 5.29 -1.68 -0.04
C PHE A 52 3.96 -0.94 0.20
N THR A 53 3.44 -0.99 1.43
CA THR A 53 2.19 -0.29 1.79
C THR A 53 2.34 1.22 1.61
N ALA A 54 3.43 1.82 2.10
CA ALA A 54 3.67 3.25 1.96
C ALA A 54 3.93 3.69 0.51
N GLY A 55 4.66 2.88 -0.26
CA GLY A 55 5.11 3.24 -1.62
C GLY A 55 4.11 2.89 -2.73
N PHE A 56 3.30 1.84 -2.55
CA PHE A 56 2.36 1.35 -3.56
C PHE A 56 0.92 1.31 -3.05
N GLY A 57 0.67 0.65 -1.91
CA GLY A 57 -0.68 0.38 -1.43
C GLY A 57 -1.48 1.61 -1.04
N ALA A 58 -0.85 2.59 -0.38
CA ALA A 58 -1.49 3.80 0.11
C ALA A 58 -0.51 4.98 0.10
N GLN A 59 -0.13 5.43 -1.10
CA GLN A 59 0.89 6.49 -1.30
C GLN A 59 0.33 7.92 -1.37
N LYS A 60 -0.94 8.10 -1.76
CA LYS A 60 -1.52 9.42 -2.07
C LYS A 60 -2.76 9.66 -1.21
N PHE A 61 -2.55 10.36 -0.09
CA PHE A 61 -3.62 10.76 0.80
C PHE A 61 -4.07 12.18 0.50
N VAL A 62 -5.39 12.42 0.60
CA VAL A 62 -5.94 13.78 0.74
C VAL A 62 -6.05 14.07 2.22
N VAL A 63 -5.29 15.05 2.70
CA VAL A 63 -5.24 15.46 4.11
C VAL A 63 -5.65 16.92 4.25
N LEU A 64 -6.34 17.23 5.35
CA LEU A 64 -6.75 18.60 5.68
C LEU A 64 -5.94 19.10 6.88
N PRO A 65 -5.74 20.43 7.01
CA PRO A 65 -5.08 21.00 8.18
C PRO A 65 -5.76 20.61 9.48
N SER A 66 -4.95 20.47 10.54
CA SER A 66 -5.49 20.28 11.88
C SER A 66 -6.37 21.46 12.27
N GLY A 67 -7.51 21.18 12.94
CA GLY A 67 -8.49 22.19 13.30
C GLY A 67 -9.47 22.59 12.19
N THR A 68 -9.44 21.91 11.03
CA THR A 68 -10.50 22.08 10.02
C THR A 68 -11.87 21.75 10.62
N GLU A 69 -12.86 22.62 10.40
CA GLU A 69 -14.22 22.45 10.92
C GLU A 69 -14.82 21.09 10.55
N PRO A 70 -15.47 20.37 11.47
CA PRO A 70 -16.01 19.03 11.21
C PRO A 70 -16.94 18.97 9.99
N GLN A 71 -17.74 20.02 9.76
CA GLN A 71 -18.60 20.11 8.58
C GLN A 71 -17.81 20.17 7.27
N THR A 72 -16.68 20.87 7.24
CA THR A 72 -15.81 20.94 6.07
C THR A 72 -15.13 19.59 5.81
N VAL A 73 -14.69 18.91 6.87
CA VAL A 73 -14.15 17.55 6.77
C VAL A 73 -15.17 16.62 6.14
N GLU A 74 -16.42 16.68 6.62
CA GLU A 74 -17.49 15.81 6.12
C GLU A 74 -17.82 16.09 4.65
N VAL A 75 -17.99 17.36 4.26
CA VAL A 75 -18.23 17.73 2.86
C VAL A 75 -17.15 17.17 1.94
N ILE A 76 -15.87 17.29 2.32
CA ILE A 76 -14.76 16.78 1.51
C ILE A 76 -14.77 15.25 1.45
N ARG A 77 -15.06 14.55 2.56
CA ARG A 77 -15.20 13.09 2.58
C ARG A 77 -16.32 12.62 1.66
N THR A 78 -17.49 13.25 1.73
CA THR A 78 -18.64 12.93 0.88
C THR A 78 -18.31 13.16 -0.59
N SER A 79 -17.76 14.33 -0.95
CA SER A 79 -17.42 14.64 -2.34
C SER A 79 -16.38 13.69 -2.93
N LEU A 80 -15.38 13.26 -2.15
CA LEU A 80 -14.40 12.26 -2.63
C LEU A 80 -15.01 10.86 -2.79
N ALA A 81 -15.96 10.48 -1.93
CA ALA A 81 -16.69 9.23 -2.09
C ALA A 81 -17.59 9.24 -3.33
N GLU A 82 -18.29 10.34 -3.57
CA GLU A 82 -19.09 10.54 -4.79
C GLU A 82 -18.21 10.52 -6.05
N MET A 83 -17.07 11.23 -6.04
CA MET A 83 -16.10 11.21 -7.12
C MET A 83 -15.54 9.81 -7.39
N ALA A 84 -15.24 9.02 -6.35
CA ALA A 84 -14.75 7.66 -6.51
C ALA A 84 -15.83 6.69 -7.06
N ALA A 85 -17.10 7.02 -6.88
CA ALA A 85 -18.24 6.27 -7.42
C ALA A 85 -18.64 6.71 -8.83
N ASP A 86 -18.20 7.89 -9.27
CA ASP A 86 -18.51 8.45 -10.58
C ASP A 86 -17.98 7.56 -11.72
N PRO A 87 -18.82 7.13 -12.68
CA PRO A 87 -18.40 6.26 -13.76
C PRO A 87 -17.30 6.83 -14.66
N GLU A 88 -17.33 8.12 -14.97
CA GLU A 88 -16.33 8.78 -15.82
C GLU A 88 -14.99 8.83 -15.11
N VAL A 89 -14.99 9.12 -13.80
CA VAL A 89 -13.79 9.07 -12.97
C VAL A 89 -13.23 7.65 -12.90
N ARG A 90 -14.08 6.65 -12.68
CA ARG A 90 -13.65 5.23 -12.63
C ARG A 90 -13.06 4.76 -13.96
N GLU A 91 -13.63 5.17 -15.09
CA GLU A 91 -13.10 4.86 -16.41
C GLU A 91 -11.72 5.51 -16.61
N ALA A 92 -11.59 6.80 -16.27
CA ALA A 92 -10.32 7.51 -16.34
C ALA A 92 -9.24 6.89 -15.44
N LEU A 93 -9.59 6.53 -14.20
CA LEU A 93 -8.67 5.85 -13.27
C LEU A 93 -8.28 4.47 -13.81
N THR A 94 -9.23 3.69 -14.31
CA THR A 94 -8.95 2.36 -14.88
C THR A 94 -7.98 2.44 -16.05
N ALA A 95 -8.15 3.42 -16.93
CA ALA A 95 -7.27 3.63 -18.07
C ALA A 95 -5.84 4.05 -17.68
N GLN A 96 -5.67 4.77 -16.55
CA GLN A 96 -4.38 5.34 -16.14
C GLN A 96 -3.61 4.44 -15.16
N ILE A 97 -4.33 3.86 -14.20
CA ILE A 97 -3.74 3.15 -13.07
C ILE A 97 -4.26 1.73 -12.92
N GLY A 98 -5.20 1.25 -13.74
CA GLY A 98 -5.80 -0.07 -13.60
C GLY A 98 -7.00 -0.10 -12.66
N VAL A 99 -7.49 -1.29 -12.34
CA VAL A 99 -8.82 -1.47 -11.71
C VAL A 99 -8.83 -1.23 -10.19
N TYR A 100 -7.83 -0.55 -9.65
CA TYR A 100 -7.75 -0.23 -8.22
C TYR A 100 -8.90 0.70 -7.81
N GLN A 101 -9.44 0.43 -6.62
CA GLN A 101 -10.49 1.25 -6.04
C GLN A 101 -9.86 2.32 -5.14
N PRO A 102 -10.25 3.60 -5.29
CA PRO A 102 -9.89 4.62 -4.31
C PRO A 102 -10.40 4.24 -2.92
N ILE A 103 -9.55 4.34 -1.91
CA ILE A 103 -9.93 4.15 -0.51
C ILE A 103 -10.63 5.44 -0.05
N THR A 104 -11.85 5.32 0.47
CA THR A 104 -12.65 6.44 0.96
C THR A 104 -13.28 6.12 2.33
N GLY A 105 -13.91 7.10 2.97
CA GLY A 105 -14.54 6.93 4.28
C GLY A 105 -13.55 6.62 5.40
N ASP A 106 -13.99 5.81 6.37
CA ASP A 106 -13.20 5.48 7.57
C ASP A 106 -12.00 4.58 7.26
N ALA A 107 -12.06 3.79 6.18
CA ALA A 107 -10.98 2.92 5.74
C ALA A 107 -9.68 3.69 5.42
N VAL A 108 -9.78 4.97 5.03
CA VAL A 108 -8.61 5.84 4.76
C VAL A 108 -7.75 6.00 6.02
N VAL A 109 -8.35 6.05 7.21
CA VAL A 109 -7.60 6.22 8.46
C VAL A 109 -6.77 4.98 8.74
N ALA A 110 -7.35 3.79 8.57
CA ALA A 110 -6.64 2.52 8.74
C ALA A 110 -5.51 2.38 7.71
N ALA A 111 -5.77 2.72 6.44
CA ALA A 111 -4.76 2.70 5.39
C ALA A 111 -3.61 3.68 5.69
N MET A 112 -3.91 4.88 6.19
CA MET A 112 -2.90 5.87 6.58
C MET A 112 -2.05 5.36 7.75
N GLN A 113 -2.66 4.76 8.76
CA GLN A 113 -1.92 4.15 9.88
C GLN A 113 -1.01 3.01 9.39
N ALA A 114 -1.52 2.12 8.53
CA ALA A 114 -0.73 1.03 7.97
C ALA A 114 0.45 1.53 7.10
N ALA A 115 0.28 2.66 6.40
CA ALA A 115 1.31 3.25 5.55
C ALA A 115 2.34 4.10 6.30
N THR A 116 1.98 4.67 7.46
CA THR A 116 2.84 5.63 8.17
C THR A 116 3.41 5.09 9.48
N ASN A 117 2.93 3.95 9.95
CA ASN A 117 3.44 3.31 11.16
C ASN A 117 4.36 2.14 10.81
N VAL A 118 5.65 2.32 11.08
CA VAL A 118 6.68 1.28 10.91
C VAL A 118 7.04 0.75 12.30
N SER A 119 7.04 -0.57 12.48
CA SER A 119 7.39 -1.17 13.77
C SER A 119 8.87 -0.90 14.10
N ALA A 120 9.18 -0.80 15.40
CA ALA A 120 10.57 -0.63 15.85
C ALA A 120 11.48 -1.77 15.39
N GLU A 121 10.94 -2.98 15.25
CA GLU A 121 11.65 -4.15 14.74
C GLU A 121 11.99 -4.02 13.26
N ALA A 122 11.03 -3.56 12.44
CA ALA A 122 11.25 -3.30 11.02
C ALA A 122 12.25 -2.15 10.82
N GLU A 123 12.14 -1.06 11.59
CA GLU A 123 13.10 0.05 11.55
C GLU A 123 14.51 -0.42 11.91
N ALA A 124 14.67 -1.15 13.01
CA ALA A 124 15.95 -1.70 13.44
C ALA A 124 16.55 -2.62 12.37
N TRP A 125 15.72 -3.46 11.73
CA TRP A 125 16.15 -4.32 10.65
C TRP A 125 16.69 -3.52 9.45
N VAL A 126 16.00 -2.44 9.05
CA VAL A 126 16.42 -1.57 7.94
C VAL A 126 17.73 -0.88 8.27
N LEU A 127 17.88 -0.31 9.47
CA LEU A 127 19.12 0.36 9.89
C LEU A 127 20.30 -0.62 9.92
N ALA A 128 20.10 -1.84 10.41
CA ALA A 128 21.11 -2.89 10.37
C ALA A 128 21.50 -3.26 8.93
N TRP A 129 20.52 -3.48 8.06
CA TRP A 129 20.76 -3.77 6.65
C TRP A 129 21.52 -2.64 5.94
N LEU A 130 21.16 -1.38 6.20
CA LEU A 130 21.84 -0.21 5.64
C LEU A 130 23.30 -0.12 6.10
N LYS A 131 23.55 -0.38 7.39
CA LYS A 131 24.90 -0.43 7.94
C LYS A 131 25.72 -1.53 7.29
N ASP A 132 25.18 -2.74 7.20
CA ASP A 132 25.92 -3.91 6.69
C ASP A 132 26.19 -3.82 5.18
N ARG A 133 25.24 -3.28 4.41
CA ARG A 133 25.33 -3.25 2.93
C ARG A 133 26.00 -2.00 2.40
N PHE A 134 25.87 -0.87 3.10
CA PHE A 134 26.30 0.44 2.61
C PHE A 134 27.19 1.21 3.59
N ASN A 135 27.59 0.62 4.71
CA ASN A 135 28.34 1.32 5.79
C ASN A 135 27.62 2.58 6.28
N PHE A 136 26.28 2.57 6.27
CA PHE A 136 25.49 3.68 6.80
C PHE A 136 25.77 3.89 8.29
N THR A 137 25.96 5.15 8.68
CA THR A 137 26.11 5.60 10.06
C THR A 137 25.17 6.79 10.26
N GLN A 138 24.39 6.75 11.34
CA GLN A 138 23.39 7.77 11.68
C GLN A 138 24.03 8.91 12.47
#